data_AF-A0A0M0EG16-F1
#
_entry.id   AF-A0A0M0EG16-F1
#
_cell.length_a   1.000
_cell.length_b   1.000
_cell.length_c   1.000
_cell.angle_alpha   90.00
_cell.angle_beta   90.00
_cell.angle_gamma   90.00
#
_symmetry.space_group_name_H-M   'P 1'
#
loop_
_entity.id
_entity.type
_entity.pdbx_description
1 polymer ?
#
loop_
_entity_poly.entity_id
_entity_poly.type
_entity_poly.pdbx_seq_one_letter_code
_entity_poly.pdbx_strand_id
1 'polypeptide(L)'
;MKRFIILGVSICLFSGVAHAASGRHGEKTSVIAEAERHVAATLPDPHGATFRNVSVHSMDATSVVCGEMAPHDTPAGGTFMKFGYVQGQDDPVVFSGREVPQKVEFNEVNSWLNDSIKLEDLEEMGCVPRGTYHSYNERLNKVMSQRKQFGVN
;
A
#
# COMPACT_ATOMS: atom_id res chain seq x y z
N MET A 1 -24.93 -67.56 -34.38
CA MET A 1 -24.13 -67.71 -33.13
C MET A 1 -22.66 -67.44 -33.43
N LYS A 2 -22.15 -66.26 -33.06
CA LYS A 2 -20.83 -66.00 -32.44
C LYS A 2 -20.58 -64.49 -32.43
N ARG A 3 -20.45 -63.94 -31.22
CA ARG A 3 -20.13 -62.54 -30.93
C ARG A 3 -18.60 -62.40 -30.97
N PHE A 4 -18.09 -61.37 -31.64
CA PHE A 4 -16.70 -60.93 -31.49
C PHE A 4 -16.71 -59.54 -30.86
N ILE A 5 -16.10 -59.45 -29.68
CA ILE A 5 -15.93 -58.23 -28.88
C ILE A 5 -14.58 -57.65 -29.28
N ILE A 6 -14.56 -56.43 -29.83
CA ILE A 6 -13.33 -55.67 -30.04
C ILE A 6 -13.28 -54.57 -28.97
N LEU A 7 -12.32 -54.72 -28.06
CA LEU A 7 -11.91 -53.73 -27.07
C LEU A 7 -11.32 -52.51 -27.80
N GLY A 8 -12.10 -51.42 -27.87
CA GLY A 8 -11.61 -50.10 -28.25
C GLY A 8 -11.14 -49.35 -27.02
N VAL A 9 -9.84 -49.35 -26.75
CA VAL A 9 -9.20 -48.44 -25.79
C VAL A 9 -9.22 -47.04 -26.42
N SER A 10 -10.19 -46.23 -26.00
CA SER A 10 -10.24 -44.80 -26.36
C SER A 10 -9.49 -44.01 -25.30
N ILE A 11 -8.20 -43.78 -25.54
CA ILE A 11 -7.42 -42.77 -24.82
C ILE A 11 -7.90 -41.41 -25.34
N CYS A 12 -8.95 -40.88 -24.73
CA CYS A 12 -9.24 -39.46 -24.84
C CYS A 12 -8.20 -38.72 -24.01
N LEU A 13 -7.19 -38.22 -24.71
CA LEU A 13 -6.23 -37.24 -24.22
C LEU A 13 -7.02 -36.09 -23.56
N PHE A 14 -7.01 -36.07 -22.23
CA PHE A 14 -7.35 -34.86 -21.48
C PHE A 14 -6.27 -33.84 -21.80
N SER A 15 -6.53 -32.99 -22.80
CA SER A 15 -5.83 -31.72 -22.98
C SER A 15 -6.22 -30.79 -21.83
N GLY A 16 -5.73 -31.12 -20.62
CA GLY A 16 -5.71 -30.23 -19.49
C GLY A 16 -4.69 -29.13 -19.80
N VAL A 17 -5.16 -28.00 -20.33
CA VAL A 17 -4.38 -26.75 -20.33
C VAL A 17 -4.43 -26.22 -18.90
N ALA A 18 -3.65 -26.83 -18.02
CA ALA A 18 -3.43 -26.41 -16.65
C ALA A 18 -2.11 -25.63 -16.56
N HIS A 19 -1.99 -24.47 -17.21
CA HIS A 19 -0.82 -23.58 -17.01
C HIS A 19 -1.20 -22.10 -17.21
N ALA A 20 -1.82 -21.48 -16.20
CA ALA A 20 -1.92 -20.03 -16.10
C ALA A 20 -1.82 -19.50 -14.65
N ALA A 21 -1.26 -20.29 -13.73
CA ALA A 21 -1.07 -19.86 -12.33
C ALA A 21 0.36 -19.36 -12.02
N SER A 22 1.35 -19.68 -12.87
CA SER A 22 2.76 -19.33 -12.61
C SER A 22 3.16 -17.93 -13.08
N GLY A 23 2.56 -17.41 -14.17
CA GLY A 23 2.89 -16.08 -14.70
C GLY A 23 2.46 -14.91 -13.78
N ARG A 24 1.26 -15.00 -13.19
CA ARG A 24 0.73 -13.96 -12.29
C ARG A 24 1.47 -13.86 -10.95
N HIS A 25 2.11 -14.93 -10.50
CA HIS A 25 2.87 -14.90 -9.25
C HIS A 25 4.21 -14.17 -9.45
N GLY A 26 4.95 -14.48 -10.51
CA GLY A 26 6.21 -13.80 -10.84
C GLY A 26 6.01 -12.31 -11.14
N GLU A 27 4.93 -11.96 -11.83
CA GLU A 27 4.54 -10.56 -12.11
C GLU A 27 4.26 -9.77 -10.83
N LYS A 28 3.50 -10.34 -9.88
CA LYS A 28 3.26 -9.71 -8.57
C LYS A 28 4.56 -9.51 -7.79
N THR A 29 5.45 -10.49 -7.79
CA THR A 29 6.75 -10.37 -7.11
C THR A 29 7.61 -9.26 -7.71
N SER A 30 7.63 -9.11 -9.04
CA SER A 30 8.36 -8.00 -9.68
C SER A 30 7.79 -6.63 -9.34
N VAL A 31 6.46 -6.50 -9.33
CA VAL A 31 5.78 -5.23 -9.02
C VAL A 31 5.96 -4.84 -7.56
N ILE A 32 5.95 -5.81 -6.63
CA ILE A 32 6.28 -5.56 -5.22
C ILE A 32 7.73 -5.09 -5.07
N ALA A 33 8.69 -5.77 -5.72
CA ALA A 33 10.10 -5.39 -5.61
C ALA A 33 10.41 -4.01 -6.22
N GLU A 34 9.66 -3.62 -7.25
CA GLU A 34 9.67 -2.26 -7.79
C GLU A 34 9.15 -1.26 -6.75
N ALA A 35 7.94 -1.49 -6.22
CA ALA A 35 7.34 -0.64 -5.20
C ALA A 35 8.24 -0.48 -3.97
N GLU A 36 8.76 -1.58 -3.41
CA GLU A 36 9.66 -1.57 -2.25
C GLU A 36 10.91 -0.74 -2.52
N ARG A 37 11.47 -0.78 -3.73
CA ARG A 37 12.63 0.04 -4.10
C ARG A 37 12.30 1.53 -4.11
N HIS A 38 11.18 1.91 -4.73
CA HIS A 38 10.75 3.31 -4.80
C HIS A 38 10.40 3.85 -3.41
N VAL A 39 9.69 3.06 -2.61
CA VAL A 39 9.29 3.43 -1.24
C VAL A 39 10.50 3.47 -0.30
N ALA A 40 11.43 2.52 -0.39
CA ALA A 40 12.67 2.56 0.38
C ALA A 40 13.50 3.81 0.08
N ALA A 41 13.51 4.28 -1.18
CA ALA A 41 14.23 5.47 -1.58
C ALA A 41 13.73 6.76 -0.90
N THR A 42 12.56 6.75 -0.25
CA THR A 42 12.09 7.89 0.57
C THR A 42 12.71 7.93 1.97
N LEU A 43 13.43 6.88 2.38
CA LEU A 43 14.15 6.83 3.65
C LEU A 43 15.56 7.43 3.54
N PRO A 44 16.12 7.95 4.64
CA PRO A 44 17.53 8.35 4.69
C PRO A 44 18.50 7.21 4.40
N ASP A 45 18.15 5.99 4.83
CA ASP A 45 18.85 4.75 4.48
C ASP A 45 17.87 3.78 3.79
N PRO A 46 17.88 3.72 2.44
CA PRO A 46 17.01 2.82 1.68
C PRO A 46 17.28 1.33 1.93
N HIS A 47 18.51 0.94 2.29
CA HIS A 47 18.85 -0.47 2.47
C HIS A 47 18.35 -1.03 3.80
N GLY A 48 18.04 -0.14 4.75
CA GLY A 48 17.41 -0.48 6.02
C GLY A 48 15.88 -0.56 5.96
N ALA A 49 15.21 -0.47 4.81
CA ALA A 49 13.75 -0.53 4.82
C ALA A 49 13.23 -1.92 5.26
N THR A 50 12.26 -1.95 6.18
CA THR A 50 11.51 -3.15 6.55
C THR A 50 10.05 -2.98 6.15
N PHE A 51 9.53 -3.95 5.38
CA PHE A 51 8.17 -3.92 4.84
C PHE A 51 7.28 -4.96 5.51
N ARG A 52 5.99 -4.62 5.67
CA ARG A 52 4.96 -5.55 6.14
C ARG A 52 3.61 -5.19 5.55
N ASN A 53 2.64 -6.11 5.68
CA ASN A 53 1.27 -5.93 5.21
C ASN A 53 1.18 -5.53 3.73
N VAL A 54 2.14 -6.01 2.92
CA VAL A 54 2.21 -5.69 1.49
C VAL A 54 1.12 -6.44 0.74
N SER A 55 0.38 -5.71 -0.08
CA SER A 55 -0.71 -6.22 -0.90
C SER A 55 -0.66 -5.57 -2.28
N VAL A 56 -1.21 -6.29 -3.27
CA VAL A 56 -1.28 -5.83 -4.66
C VAL A 56 -2.70 -5.99 -5.13
N HIS A 57 -3.30 -4.91 -5.62
CA HIS A 57 -4.58 -4.91 -6.30
C HIS A 57 -4.49 -4.15 -7.62
N SER A 58 -5.45 -4.40 -8.49
CA SER A 58 -5.55 -3.71 -9.78
C SER A 58 -6.37 -2.43 -9.63
N MET A 59 -5.91 -1.36 -10.25
CA MET A 59 -6.62 -0.10 -10.42
C MET A 59 -6.58 0.25 -11.91
N ASP A 60 -7.74 0.19 -12.56
CA ASP A 60 -7.89 0.26 -14.02
C ASP A 60 -6.98 -0.74 -14.75
N ALA A 61 -6.00 -0.24 -15.51
CA ALA A 61 -5.04 -1.04 -16.28
C ALA A 61 -3.67 -1.17 -15.59
N THR A 62 -3.53 -0.67 -14.36
CA THR A 62 -2.27 -0.65 -13.61
C THR A 62 -2.39 -1.44 -12.30
N SER A 63 -1.26 -1.89 -11.76
CA SER A 63 -1.21 -2.49 -10.43
C SER A 63 -0.87 -1.43 -9.39
N VAL A 64 -1.55 -1.46 -8.26
CA VAL A 64 -1.23 -0.66 -7.08
C VAL A 64 -0.69 -1.59 -6.00
N VAL A 65 0.45 -1.21 -5.41
CA VAL A 65 1.05 -1.88 -4.26
C VAL A 65 0.82 -1.01 -3.03
N CYS A 66 0.19 -1.59 -2.01
CA CYS A 66 -0.06 -0.94 -0.74
C CYS A 66 0.63 -1.71 0.37
N GLY A 67 1.14 -1.01 1.38
CA GLY A 67 1.75 -1.68 2.52
C GLY A 67 2.19 -0.73 3.61
N GLU A 68 3.04 -1.27 4.47
CA GLU A 68 3.63 -0.53 5.58
C GLU A 68 5.15 -0.67 5.56
N MET A 69 5.86 0.43 5.83
CA MET A 69 7.32 0.49 5.88
C MET A 69 7.80 1.15 7.18
N ALA A 70 8.91 0.65 7.71
CA ALA A 70 9.67 1.33 8.75
C ALA A 70 11.19 1.22 8.47
N PRO A 71 12.01 2.16 8.94
CA PRO A 71 13.46 1.97 9.02
C PRO A 71 13.82 0.73 9.87
N HIS A 72 14.92 0.05 9.54
CA HIS A 72 15.35 -1.21 10.17
C HIS A 72 15.50 -1.08 11.68
N ASP A 73 16.03 0.07 12.11
CA ASP A 73 16.31 0.37 13.50
C ASP A 73 15.10 0.95 14.26
N THR A 74 13.90 0.84 13.69
CA THR A 74 12.68 1.27 14.36
C THR A 74 12.46 0.40 15.60
N PRO A 75 12.37 0.99 16.80
CA PRO A 75 12.16 0.23 18.03
C PRO A 75 10.92 -0.64 17.95
N ALA A 76 10.88 -1.73 18.74
CA ALA A 76 9.68 -2.56 18.85
C ALA A 76 8.48 -1.70 19.27
N GLY A 77 7.41 -1.71 18.45
CA GLY A 77 6.25 -0.83 18.64
C GLY A 77 6.37 0.56 18.01
N GLY A 78 7.44 0.84 17.26
CA GLY A 78 7.55 2.05 16.48
C GLY A 78 6.53 2.13 15.34
N THR A 79 6.32 3.34 14.85
CA THR A 79 5.28 3.63 13.85
C THR A 79 5.75 3.18 12.48
N PHE A 80 4.97 2.30 11.86
CA PHE A 80 5.14 1.99 10.45
C PHE A 80 4.37 3.02 9.62
N MET A 81 5.07 3.59 8.64
CA MET A 81 4.51 4.48 7.65
C MET A 81 3.67 3.67 6.66
N LYS A 82 2.55 4.23 6.24
CA LYS A 82 1.71 3.60 5.21
C LYS A 82 2.16 4.08 3.84
N PHE A 83 2.20 3.19 2.86
CA PHE A 83 2.57 3.56 1.51
C PHE A 83 1.62 3.00 0.46
N GLY A 84 1.62 3.67 -0.68
CA GLY A 84 0.94 3.28 -1.91
C GLY A 84 1.83 3.61 -3.10
N TYR A 85 1.89 2.69 -4.06
CA TYR A 85 2.69 2.83 -5.26
C TYR A 85 1.92 2.31 -6.47
N VAL A 86 1.84 3.12 -7.53
CA VAL A 86 1.27 2.70 -8.81
C VAL A 86 2.41 2.21 -9.70
N GLN A 87 2.27 1.00 -10.24
CA GLN A 87 3.26 0.38 -11.11
C GLN A 87 3.70 1.32 -12.24
N GLY A 88 5.01 1.47 -12.41
CA GLY A 88 5.62 2.32 -13.44
C GLY A 88 5.66 3.81 -13.12
N GLN A 89 5.23 4.25 -11.93
CA GLN A 89 5.45 5.62 -11.45
C GLN A 89 6.79 5.75 -10.73
N ASP A 90 7.34 6.96 -10.65
CA ASP A 90 8.58 7.19 -9.92
C ASP A 90 8.33 7.49 -8.43
N ASP A 91 7.28 8.24 -8.13
CA ASP A 91 7.03 8.76 -6.79
C ASP A 91 5.96 7.92 -6.06
N PRO A 92 6.34 7.23 -4.97
CA PRO A 92 5.37 6.62 -4.08
C PRO A 92 4.70 7.66 -3.18
N VAL A 93 3.50 7.33 -2.70
CA VAL A 93 2.84 8.08 -1.64
C VAL A 93 3.19 7.43 -0.31
N VAL A 94 3.76 8.20 0.61
CA VAL A 94 4.10 7.73 1.96
C VAL A 94 3.46 8.65 3.00
N PHE A 95 2.63 8.07 3.86
CA PHE A 95 2.06 8.74 5.02
C PHE A 95 2.80 8.30 6.28
N SER A 96 3.21 9.27 7.11
CA SER A 96 4.06 9.03 8.27
C SER A 96 3.47 8.08 9.32
N GLY A 97 2.16 7.88 9.33
CA GLY A 97 1.48 7.04 10.32
C GLY A 97 1.35 7.70 11.69
N ARG A 98 1.84 8.93 11.87
CA ARG A 98 1.85 9.62 13.17
C ARG A 98 0.45 10.00 13.61
N GLU A 99 0.16 9.77 14.89
CA GLU A 99 -1.11 10.17 15.49
C GLU A 99 -1.19 11.69 15.65
N VAL A 100 -2.39 12.26 15.51
CA VAL A 100 -2.61 13.69 15.72
C VAL A 100 -2.32 14.03 17.19
N PRO A 101 -1.40 14.96 17.49
CA PRO A 101 -1.01 15.28 18.86
C PRO A 101 -2.08 16.15 19.51
N GLN A 102 -2.04 16.27 20.84
CA GLN A 102 -2.95 17.17 21.57
C GLN A 102 -2.72 18.66 21.23
N LYS A 103 -1.51 19.00 20.78
CA LYS A 103 -1.11 20.34 20.36
C LYS A 103 -0.11 20.22 19.21
N VAL A 104 -0.33 20.97 18.13
CA VAL A 104 0.62 21.12 17.01
C VAL A 104 1.40 22.42 17.20
N GLU A 105 2.70 22.49 16.91
CA GLU A 105 3.45 23.76 16.94
C GLU A 105 3.28 24.61 15.66
N PHE A 106 3.40 25.95 15.74
CA PHE A 106 3.06 26.83 14.60
C PHE A 106 3.93 26.53 13.38
N ASN A 107 5.22 26.32 13.62
CA ASN A 107 6.22 25.96 12.62
C ASN A 107 6.00 24.56 12.02
N GLU A 108 5.16 23.73 12.63
CA GLU A 108 4.89 22.36 12.16
C GLU A 108 3.56 22.23 11.41
N VAL A 109 2.68 23.24 11.46
CA VAL A 109 1.34 23.20 10.84
C VAL A 109 1.40 22.72 9.38
N ASN A 110 2.31 23.28 8.59
CA ASN A 110 2.46 22.89 7.19
C ASN A 110 2.92 21.43 7.03
N SER A 111 3.80 20.94 7.92
CA SER A 111 4.21 19.53 7.90
C SER A 111 3.03 18.62 8.18
N TRP A 112 2.17 18.97 9.14
CA TRP A 112 0.96 18.21 9.46
C TRP A 112 -0.06 18.18 8.33
N LEU A 113 -0.31 19.32 7.67
CA LEU A 113 -1.23 19.41 6.54
C LEU A 113 -0.69 18.65 5.30
N ASN A 114 0.60 18.79 4.99
CA ASN A 114 1.18 18.12 3.83
C ASN A 114 1.18 16.59 3.97
N ASP A 115 1.44 16.10 5.18
CA ASP A 115 1.38 14.66 5.49
C ASP A 115 -0.07 14.17 5.52
N SER A 116 -1.03 14.94 6.03
CA SER A 116 -2.44 14.50 6.06
C SER A 116 -3.03 14.31 4.67
N ILE A 117 -2.65 15.14 3.68
CA ILE A 117 -3.09 14.99 2.28
C ILE A 117 -2.62 13.63 1.70
N LYS A 118 -1.51 13.06 2.19
CA LYS A 118 -1.08 11.72 1.76
C LYS A 118 -2.08 10.62 2.12
N LEU A 119 -2.90 10.81 3.16
CA LEU A 119 -4.00 9.88 3.44
C LEU A 119 -5.12 9.96 2.41
N GLU A 120 -5.36 11.12 1.81
CA GLU A 120 -6.33 11.29 0.73
C GLU A 120 -5.86 10.51 -0.51
N ASP A 121 -4.61 10.73 -0.93
CA ASP A 121 -3.98 10.00 -2.04
C ASP A 121 -4.01 8.48 -1.80
N LEU A 122 -3.66 8.02 -0.59
CA LEU A 122 -3.70 6.59 -0.21
C LEU A 122 -5.13 6.03 -0.20
N GLU A 123 -6.13 6.84 0.14
CA GLU A 123 -7.54 6.45 0.15
C GLU A 123 -8.08 6.30 -1.28
N GLU A 124 -7.72 7.23 -2.18
CA GLU A 124 -8.06 7.18 -3.60
C GLU A 124 -7.45 5.94 -4.27
N MET A 125 -6.20 5.61 -3.94
CA MET A 125 -5.53 4.39 -4.39
C MET A 125 -6.08 3.09 -3.76
N GLY A 126 -6.93 3.19 -2.74
CA GLY A 126 -7.46 2.03 -2.00
C GLY A 126 -6.47 1.36 -1.05
N CYS A 127 -5.37 2.05 -0.70
CA CYS A 127 -4.38 1.58 0.27
C CYS A 127 -4.82 1.77 1.73
N VAL A 128 -5.81 2.62 1.98
CA VAL A 128 -6.46 2.78 3.29
C VAL A 128 -7.99 2.76 3.13
N PRO A 129 -8.74 2.42 4.20
CA PRO A 129 -10.20 2.45 4.16
C PRO A 129 -10.75 3.85 3.85
N ARG A 130 -11.91 3.89 3.18
CA ARG A 130 -12.63 5.16 2.94
C ARG A 130 -13.00 5.87 4.24
N GLY A 131 -12.87 7.19 4.25
CA GLY A 131 -13.07 8.06 5.42
C GLY A 131 -11.87 8.15 6.37
N THR A 132 -10.75 7.48 6.06
CA THR A 132 -9.53 7.57 6.87
C THR A 132 -8.97 8.99 6.84
N TYR A 133 -8.89 9.59 5.65
CA TYR A 133 -8.45 10.98 5.52
C TYR A 133 -9.37 11.94 6.26
N HIS A 134 -10.68 11.84 6.03
CA HIS A 134 -11.68 12.72 6.64
C HIS A 134 -11.60 12.70 8.17
N SER A 135 -11.63 11.51 8.78
CA SER A 135 -11.56 11.35 10.24
C SER A 135 -10.22 11.83 10.84
N TYR A 136 -9.11 11.67 10.11
CA TYR A 136 -7.82 12.21 10.52
C TYR A 136 -7.81 13.75 10.45
N ASN A 137 -8.29 14.30 9.34
CA ASN A 137 -8.32 15.73 9.10
C ASN A 137 -9.25 16.47 10.08
N GLU A 138 -10.39 15.89 10.46
CA GLU A 138 -11.26 16.47 11.49
C GLU A 138 -10.54 16.59 12.85
N ARG A 139 -9.81 15.56 13.27
CA ARG A 139 -9.00 15.59 14.51
C ARG A 139 -7.91 16.66 14.42
N LEU A 140 -7.21 16.73 13.29
CA LEU A 140 -6.16 17.71 13.06
C LEU A 140 -6.72 19.15 13.09
N ASN A 141 -7.83 19.39 12.40
CA ASN A 141 -8.50 20.69 12.37
C ASN A 141 -8.99 21.11 13.76
N LYS A 142 -9.48 20.18 14.58
CA LYS A 142 -9.87 20.48 15.97
C LYS A 142 -8.69 21.01 16.77
N VAL A 143 -7.53 20.35 16.71
CA VAL A 143 -6.31 20.77 17.40
C VAL A 143 -5.81 22.12 16.87
N MET A 144 -5.85 22.32 15.56
CA MET A 144 -5.48 23.60 14.95
C MET A 144 -6.46 24.73 15.32
N SER A 145 -7.76 24.44 15.44
CA SER A 145 -8.78 25.43 15.82
C SER A 145 -8.69 25.86 17.29
N GLN A 146 -8.26 24.96 18.18
CA GLN A 146 -8.04 25.30 19.59
C GLN A 146 -6.98 26.40 19.72
N ARG A 147 -5.98 26.45 18.82
CA ARG A 147 -5.03 27.57 18.77
C ARG A 147 -5.68 28.92 18.47
N LYS A 148 -6.72 28.98 17.63
CA LYS A 148 -7.42 30.26 17.34
C LYS A 148 -8.04 30.86 18.60
N GLN A 149 -8.40 30.04 19.60
CA GLN A 149 -8.95 30.50 20.88
C GLN A 149 -7.88 31.01 21.87
N PHE A 150 -6.59 30.76 21.63
CA PHE A 150 -5.50 31.12 22.55
C PHE A 150 -4.53 32.18 22.01
N GLY A 151 -4.87 32.91 20.94
CA GLY A 151 -4.01 34.00 20.49
C GLY A 151 -4.50 34.77 19.26
N VAL A 152 -5.48 35.65 19.44
CA VAL A 152 -5.37 37.07 19.03
C VAL A 152 -6.25 37.89 20.00
N ASN A 153 -5.62 38.68 20.86
CA ASN A 153 -6.13 39.93 21.42
C ASN A 153 -5.03 40.96 21.19
#